data_AF-A0A955T9J9-F1
#
_entry.id   AF-A0A955T9J9-F1
#
_cell.length_a   1.000
_cell.length_b   1.000
_cell.length_c   1.000
_cell.angle_alpha   90.00
_cell.angle_beta   90.00
_cell.angle_gamma   90.00
#
_symmetry.space_group_name_H-M   'P 1'
#
loop_
_entity.id
_entity.type
_entity.pdbx_description
1 polymer ?
#
loop_
_entity_poly.entity_id
_entity_poly.type
_entity_poly.pdbx_seq_one_letter_code
_entity_poly.pdbx_strand_id
1 'polypeptide(L)' 'MEGLGNDYIYFDCLDEILENPSAVAPRLSDRHFGIGGDGIVL' A
#
# COMPACT_ATOMS: atom_id res chain seq x y z
N MET A 1 3.82 -1.84 -9.37
CA MET A 1 3.85 -1.16 -10.68
C MET A 1 4.63 0.12 -10.44
N GLU A 2 5.80 0.29 -11.04
CA GLU A 2 6.69 1.43 -10.77
C GLU A 2 6.52 2.47 -11.87
N GLY A 3 6.15 3.70 -11.51
CA GLY A 3 5.99 4.83 -12.43
C GLY A 3 6.94 5.94 -12.02
N LEU A 4 8.00 6.17 -12.81
CA LEU A 4 9.00 7.22 -12.58
C LEU A 4 9.69 7.15 -11.19
N GLY A 5 9.86 5.95 -10.64
CA GLY A 5 10.46 5.72 -9.33
C GLY A 5 9.49 5.87 -8.15
N ASN A 6 8.19 5.99 -8.40
CA ASN A 6 7.17 5.85 -7.37
C ASN A 6 6.59 4.43 -7.36
N ASP A 7 6.52 3.85 -6.15
CA ASP A 7 6.05 2.51 -5.86
C ASP A 7 4.72 2.56 -5.12
N TYR A 8 3.71 1.84 -5.61
CA TYR A 8 2.42 1.74 -4.94
C TYR A 8 2.02 0.28 -4.71
N ILE A 9 1.41 0.04 -3.55
CA ILE A 9 0.86 -1.25 -3.16
C ILE A 9 -0.63 -1.23 -3.49
N TYR A 10 -1.06 -2.09 -4.42
CA TYR A 10 -2.44 -2.17 -4.85
C TYR A 10 -3.19 -3.22 -4.03
N PHE A 11 -4.36 -2.83 -3.52
CA PHE A 11 -5.33 -3.69 -2.89
C PHE A 11 -6.53 -3.82 -3.82
N ASP A 12 -6.97 -5.04 -4.05
CA ASP A 12 -8.24 -5.27 -4.73
C ASP A 12 -9.36 -5.21 -3.68
N CYS A 13 -10.09 -4.10 -3.66
CA CYS A 13 -11.19 -3.89 -2.73
C CYS A 13 -12.57 -4.23 -3.32
N LEU A 14 -12.64 -5.00 -4.42
CA LEU A 14 -13.92 -5.38 -5.04
C LEU A 14 -14.71 -6.36 -4.18
N ASP A 15 -14.03 -7.33 -3.56
CA ASP A 15 -14.66 -8.37 -2.73
C ASP A 15 -14.45 -8.17 -1.22
N GLU A 16 -13.27 -7.66 -0.80
CA GLU A 16 -12.96 -7.39 0.61
C GLU A 16 -12.42 -5.96 0.78
N ILE A 17 -13.05 -5.19 1.67
CA ILE A 17 -12.63 -3.82 1.96
C ILE A 17 -11.53 -3.85 3.02
N LEU A 18 -10.40 -3.17 2.74
CA LEU A 18 -9.34 -2.99 3.73
C LEU A 18 -9.84 -2.12 4.88
N GLU A 19 -9.93 -2.70 6.09
CA GLU A 19 -10.31 -1.95 7.29
C GLU A 19 -9.18 -1.00 7.72
N ASN A 20 -9.53 0.27 7.94
CA ASN A 20 -8.60 1.32 8.39
C ASN A 20 -7.33 1.47 7.51
N PRO A 21 -7.49 1.83 6.22
CA PRO A 21 -6.37 1.98 5.30
C PRO A 21 -5.34 3.01 5.78
N SER A 22 -5.75 4.02 6.57
CA SER A 22 -4.85 5.01 7.15
C SER A 22 -3.85 4.45 8.17
N ALA A 23 -4.22 3.39 8.90
CA ALA A 23 -3.34 2.71 9.85
C ALA A 23 -2.49 1.63 9.16
N VAL A 24 -3.03 1.01 8.12
CA VAL A 24 -2.37 -0.06 7.36
C VAL A 24 -1.33 0.49 6.38
N ALA A 25 -1.63 1.61 5.70
CA ALA A 25 -0.74 2.26 4.74
C ALA A 25 0.69 2.51 5.28
N PRO A 26 0.91 3.20 6.41
CA PRO A 26 2.27 3.46 6.91
C PRO A 26 3.01 2.18 7.32
N ARG A 27 2.30 1.14 7.76
CA ARG A 27 2.92 -0.15 8.16
C ARG A 27 3.40 -0.94 6.95
N LEU A 28 2.65 -0.90 5.86
CA LEU A 28 3.00 -1.59 4.62
C LEU A 28 4.03 -0.83 3.78
N SER A 29 3.97 0.50 3.81
CA SER A 29 4.93 1.38 3.16
C SER A 29 6.31 1.40 3.84
N ASP A 30 6.44 0.90 5.08
CA ASP A 30 7.72 0.75 5.76
C ASP A 30 8.65 -0.18 4.95
N ARG A 31 9.82 0.32 4.54
CA ARG A 31 10.79 -0.43 3.71
C ARG A 31 11.66 -1.42 4.50
N HIS A 32 11.63 -1.40 5.83
CA HIS A 32 12.38 -2.31 6.69
C HIS A 32 11.55 -3.49 7.17
N PHE A 33 10.27 -3.26 7.46
CA PHE A 33 9.37 -4.27 8.05
C PHE A 33 8.12 -4.55 7.20
N GLY A 34 7.84 -3.71 6.20
CA GLY A 34 6.71 -3.83 5.28
C GLY A 34 7.16 -4.22 3.87
N ILE A 35 6.28 -3.98 2.90
CA ILE A 35 6.55 -4.23 1.48
C ILE A 35 7.47 -3.13 0.94
N GLY A 36 7.29 -1.90 1.42
CA GLY A 36 8.00 -0.74 0.93
C GLY A 36 7.35 -0.15 -0.31
N GLY A 37 6.85 1.06 -0.18
CA GLY A 37 6.21 1.81 -1.27
C GLY A 37 5.79 3.18 -0.79
N ASP A 38 5.58 4.11 -1.72
CA ASP A 38 5.22 5.49 -1.40
C ASP A 38 3.78 5.62 -0.92
N GLY A 39 2.94 4.63 -1.19
CA GLY A 39 1.60 4.53 -0.63
C GLY A 39 0.85 3.28 -1.06
N ILE A 40 -0.41 3.22 -0.64
CA ILE A 40 -1.35 2.15 -1.04
C ILE A 40 -2.44 2.72 -1.94
N VAL A 41 -2.91 1.92 -2.89
CA VAL A 41 -4.07 2.19 -3.73
C VAL A 41 -5.09 1.09 -3.47
N LEU A 42 -6.34 1.47 -3.27
CA LEU A 42 -7.47 0.57 -2.96
C LEU A 42 -8.35 0.34 -4.19
#